data_AF-A0A661K6T8-F1
#
_entry.id   AF-A0A661K6T8-F1
#
_cell.length_a   1.000
_cell.length_b   1.000
_cell.length_c   1.000
_cell.angle_alpha   90.00
_cell.angle_beta   90.00
_cell.angle_gamma   90.00
#
_symmetry.space_group_name_H-M   'P 1'
#
loop_
_entity.id
_entity.type
_entity.pdbx_description
1 polymer ?
#
loop_
_entity_poly.entity_id
_entity_poly.type
_entity_poly.pdbx_seq_one_letter_code
_entity_poly.pdbx_strand_id
1 'polypeptide(L)' 'VKEITLEEIAEGRCVQILHVGPYSTEPESLAKLYALMEAEGLTFNGFHHEIYLSDPRKTPAERLRTILRQPVKEKG' A
#
# COMPACT_ATOMS: atom_id res chain seq x y z
N VAL A 1 -4.74 -25.92 13.19
CA VAL A 1 -3.81 -25.13 12.35
C VAL A 1 -4.55 -24.87 11.05
N LYS A 2 -4.64 -23.62 10.59
CA LYS A 2 -5.23 -23.33 9.26
C LYS A 2 -4.26 -23.83 8.18
N GLU A 3 -4.78 -24.38 7.09
CA GLU A 3 -3.96 -24.76 5.93
C GLU A 3 -3.30 -23.51 5.32
N ILE A 4 -2.05 -23.67 4.90
CA ILE A 4 -1.25 -22.64 4.24
C ILE A 4 -1.08 -23.08 2.79
N THR A 5 -1.47 -22.22 1.86
CA THR A 5 -1.35 -22.47 0.42
C THR A 5 -0.41 -21.45 -0.20
N LEU A 6 0.30 -21.87 -1.26
CA LEU A 6 1.05 -20.96 -2.12
C LEU A 6 0.09 -20.39 -3.18
N GLU A 7 0.15 -19.07 -3.38
CA GLU A 7 -0.64 -18.36 -4.39
C GLU A 7 0.25 -17.37 -5.14
N GLU A 8 0.01 -17.23 -6.44
CA GLU A 8 0.60 -16.18 -7.27
C GLU A 8 -0.43 -15.07 -7.48
N ILE A 9 -0.08 -13.83 -7.11
CA ILE A 9 -0.97 -12.68 -7.25
C ILE A 9 -0.47 -11.77 -8.38
N ALA A 10 -1.25 -11.66 -9.45
CA ALA A 10 -0.99 -10.75 -10.57
C ALA A 10 -1.84 -9.47 -10.43
N GLU A 11 -1.31 -8.46 -9.74
CA GLU A 11 -2.03 -7.20 -9.46
C GLU A 11 -2.17 -6.26 -10.68
N GLY A 12 -1.28 -6.41 -11.68
CA GLY A 12 -1.20 -5.50 -12.82
C GLY A 12 -0.50 -4.17 -12.49
N ARG A 13 -0.98 -3.06 -13.06
CA ARG A 13 -0.43 -1.72 -12.79
C ARG A 13 -0.83 -1.30 -11.37
N CYS A 14 0.13 -0.76 -10.62
CA CYS A 14 -0.11 -0.28 -9.26
C CYS A 14 0.45 1.12 -9.06
N VAL A 15 -0.16 1.89 -8.17
CA VAL A 15 0.43 3.07 -7.55
C VAL A 15 0.89 2.66 -6.15
N GLN A 16 2.09 3.10 -5.75
CA GLN A 16 2.61 2.80 -4.41
C GLN A 16 3.36 3.98 -3.81
N ILE A 17 3.34 4.07 -2.49
CA ILE A 17 4.09 5.06 -1.71
C ILE A 17 4.76 4.37 -0.52
N LEU A 18 6.00 4.78 -0.22
CA LEU A 18 6.66 4.39 1.02
C LEU A 18 6.19 5.33 2.13
N HIS A 19 5.42 4.81 3.07
CA HIS A 19 5.11 5.49 4.32
C HIS A 19 6.28 5.32 5.29
N VAL A 20 6.76 6.43 5.87
CA VAL A 20 7.75 6.43 6.95
C VAL A 20 7.16 7.14 8.15
N GLY A 21 6.95 6.38 9.23
CA GLY A 21 6.28 6.88 10.43
C GLY A 21 5.28 5.88 11.02
N PRO A 22 4.55 6.29 12.06
CA PRO A 22 3.57 5.43 12.74
C PRO A 22 2.41 5.06 11.82
N TYR A 23 1.90 3.82 11.91
CA TYR A 23 0.77 3.34 11.11
C TYR A 23 -0.48 4.23 11.20
N SER A 24 -0.71 4.90 12.33
CA SER A 24 -1.80 5.85 12.50
C SER A 24 -1.75 7.05 11.53
N THR A 25 -0.60 7.32 10.92
CA THR A 25 -0.38 8.41 9.95
C THR A 25 -0.37 7.94 8.50
N GLU A 26 -0.58 6.65 8.24
CA GLU A 26 -0.78 6.11 6.89
C GLU A 26 -1.90 6.80 6.09
N PRO A 27 -3.02 7.25 6.69
CA PRO A 27 -4.05 8.00 5.96
C PRO A 27 -3.53 9.25 5.22
N GLU A 28 -2.48 9.91 5.73
CA GLU A 28 -1.85 11.05 5.06
C GLU A 28 -1.09 10.63 3.79
N SER A 29 -0.50 9.44 3.79
CA SER A 29 0.19 8.88 2.64
C SER A 29 -0.81 8.31 1.62
N LEU A 30 -1.90 7.70 2.09
CA LEU A 30 -3.01 7.27 1.24
C LEU A 30 -3.66 8.46 0.52
N ALA A 31 -3.86 9.58 1.20
CA ALA A 31 -4.40 10.79 0.57
C ALA A 31 -3.53 11.27 -0.61
N LYS A 32 -2.20 11.25 -0.46
CA LYS A 32 -1.26 11.57 -1.54
C LYS A 32 -1.33 10.56 -2.69
N LEU A 33 -1.42 9.28 -2.36
CA LEU A 33 -1.57 8.21 -3.33
C LEU A 33 -2.86 8.36 -4.15
N TYR A 34 -3.99 8.66 -3.50
CA TYR A 34 -5.27 8.87 -4.17
C TYR A 34 -5.29 10.15 -5.00
N ALA A 35 -4.65 11.22 -4.54
CA ALA A 35 -4.50 12.44 -5.33
C ALA A 35 -3.71 12.18 -6.63
N LEU A 36 -2.66 11.36 -6.58
CA LEU A 36 -1.92 10.95 -7.77
C LEU A 36 -2.79 10.08 -8.70
N MET A 37 -3.54 9.12 -8.15
CA MET A 37 -4.46 8.31 -8.96
C MET A 37 -5.47 9.18 -9.71
N GLU A 38 -6.06 10.16 -9.04
CA GLU A 38 -7.01 11.10 -9.64
C GLU A 38 -6.36 11.90 -10.77
N ALA A 39 -5.19 12.48 -10.51
CA ALA A 39 -4.45 13.31 -11.47
C ALA A 39 -4.03 12.53 -12.73
N GLU A 40 -3.73 11.24 -12.60
CA GLU A 40 -3.32 10.37 -13.69
C GLU A 40 -4.50 9.68 -14.41
N GLY A 41 -5.75 10.04 -14.06
CA GLY A 41 -6.93 9.41 -14.66
C GLY A 41 -7.05 7.92 -14.33
N LEU A 42 -6.63 7.51 -13.13
CA LEU A 42 -6.63 6.13 -12.66
C LEU A 42 -7.76 5.86 -11.66
N THR A 43 -8.22 4.62 -11.60
CA THR A 43 -9.18 4.13 -10.61
C THR A 43 -8.74 2.78 -10.03
N PHE A 44 -9.41 2.32 -8.98
CA PHE A 44 -9.10 1.10 -8.25
C PHE A 44 -9.23 -0.15 -9.12
N ASN A 45 -8.31 -1.11 -8.95
CA ASN A 45 -8.28 -2.38 -9.67
C ASN A 45 -7.92 -3.59 -8.76
N GLY A 46 -8.43 -3.63 -7.53
CA GLY A 46 -8.17 -4.73 -6.60
C GLY A 46 -7.98 -4.27 -5.17
N PHE A 47 -7.49 -5.20 -4.33
CA PHE A 47 -7.28 -4.96 -2.90
C PHE A 47 -6.10 -4.03 -2.62
N HIS A 48 -6.23 -3.22 -1.57
CA HIS A 48 -5.12 -2.44 -1.04
C HIS A 48 -4.13 -3.35 -0.33
N HIS A 49 -2.84 -3.20 -0.61
CA HIS A 49 -1.77 -4.02 -0.05
C HIS A 49 -0.83 -3.17 0.81
N GLU A 50 -0.69 -3.55 2.08
CA GLU A 50 0.28 -2.99 3.01
C GLU A 50 1.44 -3.97 3.20
N ILE A 51 2.66 -3.55 2.84
CA ILE A 51 3.86 -4.38 2.94
C ILE A 51 4.73 -3.78 4.05
N TYR A 52 4.68 -4.39 5.23
CA TYR A 52 5.46 -3.97 6.39
C TYR A 52 6.93 -4.38 6.23
N LEU A 53 7.82 -3.39 6.13
CA LEU A 53 9.26 -3.60 5.98
C LEU A 53 10.03 -3.52 7.31
N SER A 54 9.37 -3.03 8.36
CA SER A 54 9.94 -2.87 9.70
C SER A 54 9.21 -3.76 10.70
N ASP A 55 9.95 -4.33 11.67
CA ASP A 55 9.37 -5.00 12.83
C ASP A 55 8.98 -3.94 13.88
N PRO A 56 7.67 -3.72 14.16
CA PRO A 56 7.21 -2.71 15.11
C PRO A 56 7.63 -2.98 16.56
N ARG A 57 8.11 -4.19 16.88
CA ARG A 57 8.62 -4.53 18.21
C ARG A 57 10.05 -4.06 18.42
N LYS A 58 10.77 -3.75 17.35
CA LYS A 58 12.21 -3.42 17.35
C LYS A 58 12.52 -2.03 16.81
N THR A 59 11.56 -1.41 16.14
CA THR A 59 11.75 -0.15 15.41
C THR A 59 10.91 0.94 16.06
N PRO A 60 11.51 2.09 16.43
CA PRO A 60 10.75 3.26 16.87
C PRO A 60 9.70 3.68 15.83
N ALA A 61 8.56 4.16 16.28
CA ALA A 61 7.39 4.43 15.42
C ALA A 61 7.73 5.39 14.27
N GLU A 62 8.55 6.41 14.53
CA GLU A 62 8.99 7.42 13.55
C GLU A 62 9.92 6.85 12.46
N ARG A 63 10.40 5.62 12.61
CA ARG A 63 11.27 4.92 11.65
C ARG A 63 10.61 3.68 11.03
N LEU A 64 9.34 3.41 11.34
CA LEU A 64 8.60 2.34 10.70
C LEU A 64 8.46 2.64 9.20
N ARG A 65 8.54 1.59 8.39
CA ARG A 65 8.45 1.67 6.94
C ARG A 65 7.41 0.68 6.45
N THR A 66 6.39 1.20 5.77
CA THR A 66 5.32 0.41 5.14
C THR A 66 5.22 0.85 3.68
N ILE A 67 5.21 -0.09 2.73
CA ILE A 67 4.77 0.24 1.37
C ILE A 67 3.26 0.13 1.36
N LEU A 68 2.59 1.22 1.04
CA LEU A 68 1.16 1.26 0.74
C LEU A 68 1.01 1.14 -0.77
N ARG A 69 0.34 0.09 -1.24
CA ARG A 69 0.18 -0.21 -2.67
C ARG A 69 -1.30 -0.36 -3.02
N GLN A 70 -1.69 0.28 -4.12
CA GLN A 70 -3.03 0.15 -4.70
C GLN A 70 -2.91 -0.32 -6.16
N PRO A 71 -3.47 -1.50 -6.50
CA PRO A 71 -3.74 -1.88 -7.88
C PRO A 71 -4.67 -0.88 -8.56
N VAL A 72 -4.35 -0.49 -9.79
CA VAL A 72 -5.07 0.54 -10.56
C VAL A 72 -5.31 0.14 -12.02
N LYS A 73 -6.29 0.80 -12.62
CA LYS A 73 -6.60 0.78 -14.06
C LYS A 73 -6.99 2.17 -14.53
N GLU A 74 -7.05 2.40 -15.83
CA GLU A 74 -7.54 3.68 -16.38
C GLU A 74 -9.02 3.89 -16.03
N LYS A 75 -9.39 5.15 -15.78
CA LYS A 75 -10.79 5.57 -15.80
C LYS A 75 -11.23 5.49 -17.27
N GLY A 76 -12.17 4.60 -17.55
CA GLY A 76 -12.75 4.43 -18.89
C GLY A 76 -13.46 5.68 -19.39
#